data_AF-A0A7H9V999-F1
#
_entry.id   AF-A0A7H9V999-F1
#
_cell.length_a   1.000
_cell.length_b   1.000
_cell.length_c   1.000
_cell.angle_alpha   90.00
_cell.angle_beta   90.00
_cell.angle_gamma   90.00
#
_symmetry.space_group_name_H-M   'P 1'
#
loop_
_entity.id
_entity.type
_entity.pdbx_description
1 polymer ?
#
loop_
_entity_poly.entity_id
_entity_poly.type
_entity_poly.pdbx_seq_one_letter_code
_entity_poly.pdbx_strand_id
1 'polypeptide(L)' 'VDGPLVSIRKFSKNKLGLHKLVEFGAITQNMAEVLAAAVHARKTTIISGGTGTGKTTMLNALSAFIPEDER' A
#
# COMPACT_ATOMS: atom_id res chain seq x y z
N VAL A 1 40.50 7.31 1.88
CA VAL A 1 40.18 7.22 0.44
C VAL A 1 38.77 6.68 0.36
N ASP A 2 37.78 7.59 0.31
CA ASP A 2 36.38 7.20 0.18
C ASP A 2 36.11 6.91 -1.29
N GLY A 3 36.14 5.63 -1.64
CA GLY A 3 35.80 5.16 -2.98
C GLY A 3 34.32 5.44 -3.33
N PRO A 4 33.93 5.28 -4.61
CA PRO A 4 32.56 5.52 -5.04
C PRO A 4 31.56 4.60 -4.31
N LEU A 5 30.52 5.20 -3.73
CA LEU A 5 29.43 4.53 -3.01
C LEU A 5 28.13 4.61 -3.82
N VAL A 6 27.49 3.46 -4.02
CA VAL A 6 26.19 3.36 -4.71
C VAL A 6 25.20 2.67 -3.79
N SER A 7 24.03 3.29 -3.58
CA SER A 7 22.90 2.71 -2.86
C SER A 7 21.78 2.38 -3.82
N ILE A 8 21.45 1.10 -3.95
CA ILE A 8 20.35 0.62 -4.81
C ILE A 8 19.18 0.23 -3.91
N ARG A 9 18.05 0.95 -4.04
CA ARG A 9 16.80 0.61 -3.34
C ARG A 9 15.94 -0.28 -4.23
N LYS A 10 15.83 -1.55 -3.88
CA LYS A 10 14.99 -2.51 -4.60
C LYS A 10 13.53 -2.36 -4.17
N PHE A 11 12.68 -1.93 -5.10
CA PHE A 11 11.24 -1.91 -4.87
C PHE A 11 10.68 -3.33 -5.01
N SER A 12 9.88 -3.77 -4.04
CA SER A 12 9.22 -5.08 -4.12
C SER A 12 8.27 -5.10 -5.32
N LYS A 13 8.44 -6.07 -6.23
CA LYS A 13 7.50 -6.33 -7.32
C LYS A 13 6.17 -6.92 -6.82
N ASN A 14 6.19 -7.54 -5.64
CA ASN A 14 4.99 -8.12 -5.04
C ASN A 14 4.13 -6.99 -4.48
N LYS A 15 3.05 -6.68 -5.18
CA LYS A 15 1.98 -5.81 -4.70
C LYS A 15 1.35 -6.51 -3.49
N LEU A 16 1.58 -5.98 -2.30
CA LEU A 16 0.90 -6.42 -1.09
C LEU A 16 -0.58 -6.04 -1.22
N GLY A 17 -1.50 -7.00 -1.31
CA GLY A 17 -2.94 -6.69 -1.32
C GLY A 17 -3.48 -6.45 0.09
N LEU A 18 -4.69 -5.89 0.21
CA LEU A 18 -5.40 -5.72 1.48
C LEU A 18 -5.48 -7.02 2.30
N HIS A 19 -5.69 -8.18 1.65
CA HIS A 19 -5.69 -9.48 2.33
C HIS A 19 -4.37 -9.78 3.07
N LYS A 20 -3.22 -9.42 2.47
CA LYS A 20 -1.92 -9.59 3.14
C LYS A 20 -1.75 -8.62 4.31
N LEU A 21 -2.32 -7.42 4.22
CA LEU A 21 -2.30 -6.47 5.34
C LEU A 21 -3.13 -6.97 6.52
N VAL A 22 -4.25 -7.67 6.27
CA VAL A 22 -5.03 -8.35 7.32
C VAL A 22 -4.24 -9.53 7.90
N GLU A 23 -3.62 -10.36 7.06
CA GLU A 23 -2.80 -11.50 7.49
C GLU A 23 -1.61 -11.07 8.37
N PHE A 24 -0.99 -9.92 8.06
CA PHE A 24 0.07 -9.33 8.89
C PHE A 24 -0.43 -8.59 10.14
N GLY A 25 -1.75 -8.50 10.33
CA GLY A 25 -2.35 -7.78 11.45
C GLY A 25 -2.17 -6.25 11.38
N ALA A 26 -1.83 -5.71 10.21
CA ALA A 26 -1.66 -4.27 10.02
C ALA A 26 -3.01 -3.52 9.99
N ILE A 27 -4.07 -4.19 9.54
CA ILE A 27 -5.46 -3.72 9.56
C ILE A 27 -6.39 -4.88 9.92
N THR A 28 -7.59 -4.58 10.42
CA THR A 28 -8.62 -5.61 10.64
C THR A 28 -9.36 -5.94 9.33
N GLN A 29 -10.03 -7.08 9.29
CA GLN A 29 -10.88 -7.48 8.17
C GLN A 29 -11.97 -6.43 7.85
N ASN A 30 -12.65 -5.92 8.88
CA ASN A 30 -13.68 -4.89 8.71
C ASN A 30 -13.12 -3.60 8.10
N MET A 31 -11.90 -3.20 8.47
CA MET A 31 -11.24 -2.03 7.86
C MET A 31 -10.90 -2.29 6.39
N ALA A 32 -10.47 -3.50 6.04
CA ALA A 32 -10.19 -3.85 4.65
C ALA A 32 -11.45 -3.76 3.78
N GLU A 33 -12.60 -4.19 4.30
CA GLU A 33 -13.89 -4.09 3.61
C GLU A 33 -14.32 -2.64 3.38
N VAL A 34 -14.20 -1.78 4.39
CA VAL A 34 -14.51 -0.35 4.26
C VAL A 34 -13.60 0.33 3.25
N LEU A 35 -12.30 0.03 3.29
CA LEU A 35 -11.33 0.59 2.36
C LEU A 35 -11.57 0.11 0.92
N ALA A 36 -11.88 -1.17 0.72
CA ALA A 36 -12.25 -1.70 -0.59
C ALA A 36 -13.51 -1.01 -1.13
N ALA A 37 -14.55 -0.86 -0.28
CA ALA A 37 -15.76 -0.13 -0.65
C ALA A 37 -15.49 1.34 -1.00
N ALA A 38 -14.59 2.01 -0.28
CA ALA A 38 -14.18 3.40 -0.57
C ALA A 38 -13.47 3.52 -1.93
N VAL A 39 -12.62 2.55 -2.28
CA VAL A 39 -11.97 2.48 -3.60
C VAL A 39 -13.01 2.28 -4.70
N HIS A 40 -13.90 1.31 -4.57
CA HIS A 40 -14.98 1.06 -5.54
C HIS A 40 -15.96 2.23 -5.67
N ALA A 41 -16.22 2.95 -4.57
CA ALA A 41 -17.04 4.16 -4.56
C ALA A 41 -16.29 5.41 -5.04
N ARG A 42 -15.04 5.27 -5.51
CA ARG A 42 -14.16 6.33 -6.01
C ARG A 42 -14.02 7.50 -5.04
N LYS A 43 -13.90 7.19 -3.75
CA LYS A 43 -13.71 8.19 -2.71
C LYS A 43 -12.23 8.52 -2.57
N THR A 44 -11.91 9.81 -2.68
CA THR A 44 -10.56 10.31 -2.41
C THR A 44 -10.18 10.00 -0.96
N THR A 45 -9.05 9.30 -0.80
CA THR A 45 -8.55 8.84 0.51
C THR A 45 -7.11 9.30 0.68
N ILE A 46 -6.81 9.91 1.83
CA ILE A 46 -5.46 10.38 2.17
C ILE A 46 -4.87 9.45 3.23
N ILE A 47 -3.65 8.96 2.97
CA ILE A 47 -2.89 8.12 3.92
C ILE A 47 -1.85 8.99 4.61
N SER A 48 -1.98 9.16 5.92
CA SER A 48 -1.11 9.99 6.76
C SER A 48 -0.39 9.16 7.83
N GLY A 49 0.67 9.72 8.44
CA GLY A 49 1.48 9.03 9.46
C GLY A 49 2.97 9.39 9.41
N GLY A 50 3.74 8.97 10.43
CA GLY A 50 5.19 9.24 10.55
C GLY A 50 6.04 8.56 9.47
N THR A 51 7.31 8.96 9.32
CA THR A 51 8.25 8.33 8.37
C THR A 51 8.48 6.85 8.73
N GLY A 52 8.56 5.97 7.72
CA GLY A 52 8.81 4.54 7.94
C GLY A 52 7.61 3.70 8.40
N THR A 53 6.43 4.30 8.62
CA THR A 53 5.22 3.60 9.13
C THR A 53 4.43 2.81 8.07
N GLY A 54 4.94 2.69 6.84
CA GLY A 54 4.30 1.86 5.81
C GLY A 54 3.22 2.55 4.96
N LYS A 55 3.13 3.90 4.97
CA LYS A 55 2.16 4.65 4.13
C LYS A 55 2.19 4.26 2.65
N THR A 56 3.38 4.20 2.04
CA THR A 56 3.55 3.81 0.64
C THR A 56 3.14 2.35 0.40
N THR A 57 3.34 1.48 1.38
CA THR A 57 2.87 0.10 1.34
C THR A 57 1.35 0.05 1.30
N MET A 58 0.67 0.83 2.16
CA MET A 58 -0.79 0.90 2.20
C MET A 58 -1.37 1.48 0.91
N LEU A 59 -0.74 2.53 0.36
CA LEU A 59 -1.15 3.13 -0.92
C LEU A 59 -1.09 2.11 -2.06
N ASN A 60 0.02 1.37 -2.16
CA ASN A 60 0.20 0.34 -3.18
C ASN A 60 -0.75 -0.84 -3.01
N ALA A 61 -1.16 -1.14 -1.77
CA ALA A 61 -2.14 -2.17 -1.49
C ALA A 61 -3.54 -1.78 -1.96
N LEU A 62 -3.93 -0.52 -1.73
CA LEU A 62 -5.21 0.01 -2.17
C LEU A 62 -5.26 0.15 -3.70
N SER A 63 -4.16 0.55 -4.34
CA SER A 63 -4.08 0.63 -5.81
C SER A 63 -4.13 -0.73 -6.51
N ALA A 64 -3.90 -1.81 -5.78
CA ALA A 64 -4.10 -3.17 -6.28
C ALA A 64 -5.59 -3.56 -6.38
N PHE A 65 -6.47 -2.86 -5.66
CA PHE A 65 -7.91 -3.09 -5.61
C PHE A 65 -8.71 -2.17 -6.56
N ILE A 66 -8.04 -1.26 -7.29
CA ILE A 66 -8.67 -0.47 -8.34
C ILE A 66 -9.03 -1.43 -9.49
N PRO A 67 -10.29 -1.40 -10.00
CA PRO A 67 -10.73 -2.21 -11.13
C PRO A 67 -9.82 -2.05 -12.37
N GLU A 68 -9.64 -3.13 -13.14
CA GLU A 68 -8.74 -3.14 -14.32
C GLU A 68 -9.20 -2.20 -15.44
N ASP A 69 -10.50 -1.92 -15.53
CA ASP A 69 -11.11 -0.95 -16.45
C ASP A 69 -10.86 0.51 -16.06
N GLU A 70 -10.38 0.76 -14.85
CA GLU A 70 -10.08 2.09 -14.31
C GLU A 70 -8.56 2.33 -14.13
N ARG A 71 -7.72 1.42 -14.63
CA ARG A 71 -6.28 1.36 -14.31
C ARG A 71 -5.36 2.12 -15.26
#